data_AF-A0A1N6FJ00-F1
#
_entry.id   AF-A0A1N6FJ00-F1
#
_cell.length_a   1.000
_cell.length_b   1.000
_cell.length_c   1.000
_cell.angle_alpha   90.00
_cell.angle_beta   90.00
_cell.angle_gamma   90.00
#
_symmetry.space_group_name_H-M   'P 1'
#
loop_
_entity.id
_entity.type
_entity.pdbx_description
1 polymer ?
#
loop_
_entity_poly.entity_id
_entity_poly.type
_entity_poly.pdbx_seq_one_letter_code
_entity_poly.pdbx_strand_id
1 'polypeptide(L)'
;MMKGRSLLRWAGMLMVVALVSIVGIEAHSSNVTAAPAKHRADIITIDVIGKLGDMELPAVTYRHDLHTDALKKMEKDCATCHDNDKGSMDLTFKRTDDMSAKELQNLYHQNCVGCHADMAKAGQDTGPLESECRTCHNPKPNEVAKRQPIDMDKSLHFRHISSKKIVVSEQDKNCGACHMNVDVVAGTAKYVPGTEDSDNGYGEGYVKYKCPKAAAHTSCISCHMTEAKKDATSTGPVSCAGCHSASAQKEMKKVTGKRLDRGQPDTLLIVPTTAKKSDIAPVAFDHKSHEANVRDCGTCHINGIGNEKDGFKPLYSDMHDAQSSASCVGCHAMRVAQDASCAGCHSMIPVQNFNEQSCATCHNANGVTAEQAAKMSKKERNAVAASVVAAREAGKVTYTAEEIPEFVKIDALADKYEASNMPHRKIVESMLNATADNKLAGSFHAEKGKVCQACHHQSPISIKPPKCQSCHSEAFKTGDRPGLKAAYHQQCMTCHTEMKIQKPQNTECAGCHAARAN
;
A
#
# COMPACT_ATOMS: atom_id res chain seq x y z
N MET A 1 26.23 81.41 11.02
CA MET A 1 25.79 80.06 11.44
C MET A 1 25.20 79.24 10.28
N MET A 2 25.93 79.06 9.17
CA MET A 2 25.43 78.34 7.97
C MET A 2 26.20 77.04 7.63
N LYS A 3 27.25 76.66 8.38
CA LYS A 3 28.05 75.45 8.08
C LYS A 3 27.54 74.17 8.75
N GLY A 4 26.82 74.25 9.88
CA GLY A 4 26.33 73.05 10.60
C GLY A 4 25.11 72.38 9.95
N ARG A 5 24.21 73.15 9.32
CA ARG A 5 23.00 72.62 8.65
C ARG A 5 23.30 71.84 7.37
N SER A 6 24.42 72.14 6.70
CA SER A 6 24.85 71.43 5.50
C SER A 6 25.38 70.03 5.83
N LEU A 7 26.24 69.93 6.86
CA LEU A 7 26.83 68.65 7.29
C LEU A 7 25.79 67.65 7.81
N LEU A 8 24.78 68.11 8.55
CA LEU A 8 23.68 67.24 9.01
C LEU A 8 22.81 66.71 7.86
N ARG A 9 22.65 67.49 6.78
CA ARG A 9 21.89 67.05 5.59
C ARG A 9 22.64 65.97 4.82
N TRP A 10 23.96 66.10 4.68
CA TRP A 10 24.79 65.09 4.04
C TRP A 10 24.93 63.80 4.86
N ALA A 11 25.04 63.91 6.20
CA ALA A 11 25.06 62.75 7.09
C ALA A 11 23.71 62.00 7.10
N GLY A 12 22.58 62.72 7.09
CA GLY A 12 21.25 62.11 6.98
C GLY A 12 21.03 61.40 5.64
N MET A 13 21.53 61.98 4.55
CA MET A 13 21.41 61.40 3.21
C MET A 13 22.27 60.14 3.04
N LEU A 14 23.46 60.11 3.65
CA LEU A 14 24.30 58.90 3.69
C LEU A 14 23.67 57.78 4.55
N MET A 15 23.03 58.10 5.67
CA MET A 15 22.29 57.12 6.47
C MET A 15 21.07 56.55 5.74
N VAL A 16 20.34 57.37 4.98
CA VAL A 16 19.21 56.90 4.17
C VAL A 16 19.68 56.02 3.02
N VAL A 17 20.80 56.34 2.35
CA VAL A 17 21.37 55.48 1.31
C VAL A 17 21.87 54.15 1.91
N ALA A 18 22.50 54.17 3.09
CA ALA A 18 22.93 52.95 3.77
C ALA A 18 21.74 52.07 4.17
N LEU A 19 20.66 52.65 4.72
CA LEU A 19 19.43 51.93 5.07
C LEU A 19 18.72 51.38 3.83
N VAL A 20 18.62 52.15 2.74
CA VAL A 20 18.03 51.67 1.48
C VAL A 20 18.88 50.59 0.82
N SER A 21 20.21 50.63 1.00
CA SER A 21 21.11 49.57 0.50
C SER A 21 21.01 48.29 1.33
N ILE A 22 20.86 48.39 2.65
CA ILE A 22 20.66 47.21 3.53
C ILE A 22 19.29 46.58 3.26
N VAL A 23 18.22 47.37 3.17
CA VAL A 23 16.87 46.89 2.82
C VAL A 23 16.81 46.38 1.37
N GLY A 24 17.57 46.98 0.44
CA GLY A 24 17.68 46.52 -0.94
C GLY A 24 18.45 45.20 -1.10
N ILE A 25 19.43 44.94 -0.23
CA ILE A 25 20.16 43.67 -0.20
C ILE A 25 19.31 42.57 0.48
N GLU A 26 18.53 42.89 1.51
CA GLU A 26 17.59 41.94 2.13
C GLU A 26 16.33 41.68 1.27
N ALA A 27 15.87 42.66 0.48
CA ALA A 27 14.74 42.48 -0.44
C ALA A 27 15.10 41.79 -1.77
N HIS A 28 16.39 41.71 -2.13
CA HIS A 28 16.87 40.94 -3.28
C HIS A 28 17.52 39.60 -2.95
N SER A 29 17.62 39.20 -1.68
CA SER A 29 17.63 37.77 -1.34
C SER A 29 16.20 37.22 -1.42
N SER A 30 15.60 37.32 -2.61
CA SER A 30 14.63 36.32 -3.00
C SER A 30 15.37 34.99 -2.87
N ASN A 31 15.03 34.20 -1.86
CA ASN A 31 15.32 32.78 -1.85
C ASN A 31 14.71 32.23 -3.14
N VAL A 32 15.50 32.27 -4.23
CA VAL A 32 15.30 31.41 -5.38
C VAL A 32 15.57 30.04 -4.80
N THR A 33 14.52 29.44 -4.24
CA THR A 33 14.50 28.01 -4.01
C THR A 33 14.92 27.41 -5.32
N ALA A 34 16.11 26.82 -5.34
CA ALA A 34 16.62 26.11 -6.51
C ALA A 34 15.47 25.22 -7.00
N ALA A 35 15.14 25.33 -8.29
CA ALA A 35 14.03 24.58 -8.85
C ALA A 35 14.17 23.10 -8.40
N PRO A 36 13.10 22.50 -7.84
CA PRO A 36 13.20 21.17 -7.27
C PRO A 36 13.72 20.20 -8.35
N ALA A 37 14.67 19.34 -7.97
CA ALA A 37 15.29 18.40 -8.88
C ALA A 37 14.22 17.58 -9.62
N LYS A 38 14.35 17.46 -10.95
CA LYS A 38 13.39 16.73 -11.77
C LYS A 38 13.46 15.25 -11.43
N HIS A 39 12.32 14.65 -11.13
CA HIS A 39 12.22 13.25 -10.78
C HIS A 39 12.14 12.36 -12.01
N ARG A 40 12.93 11.27 -12.04
CA ARG A 40 12.99 10.35 -13.17
C ARG A 40 13.10 8.89 -12.73
N ALA A 41 12.45 7.99 -13.47
CA ALA A 41 12.45 6.55 -13.18
C ALA A 41 13.70 5.82 -13.72
N ASP A 42 14.39 6.42 -14.70
CA ASP A 42 15.52 5.85 -15.44
C ASP A 42 16.90 6.23 -14.89
N ILE A 43 16.95 6.92 -13.75
CA ILE A 43 18.23 7.31 -13.15
C ILE A 43 18.87 6.13 -12.42
N ILE A 44 20.11 5.83 -12.81
CA ILE A 44 21.03 4.92 -12.14
C ILE A 44 22.15 5.77 -11.55
N THR A 45 22.32 5.69 -10.24
CA THR A 45 23.51 6.22 -9.57
C THR A 45 24.60 5.16 -9.68
N ILE A 46 25.68 5.46 -10.40
CA ILE A 46 26.82 4.57 -10.55
C ILE A 46 27.81 4.90 -9.43
N ASP A 47 27.77 4.09 -8.38
CA ASP A 47 28.57 4.21 -7.15
C ASP A 47 29.28 2.89 -6.79
N VAL A 48 29.33 1.92 -7.72
CA VAL A 48 29.83 0.57 -7.45
C VAL A 48 31.29 0.55 -6.96
N ILE A 49 32.12 1.50 -7.42
CA ILE A 49 33.51 1.66 -6.97
C ILE A 49 33.57 2.00 -5.48
N GLY A 50 32.59 2.77 -4.97
CA GLY A 50 32.45 3.11 -3.56
C GLY A 50 32.24 1.90 -2.64
N LYS A 51 31.89 0.74 -3.18
CA LYS A 51 31.81 -0.52 -2.42
C LYS A 51 33.17 -1.21 -2.26
N LEU A 52 34.16 -0.81 -3.05
CA LEU A 52 35.52 -1.39 -3.07
C LEU A 52 36.56 -0.47 -2.43
N GLY A 53 36.20 0.78 -2.11
CA GLY A 53 37.08 1.77 -1.49
C GLY A 53 36.46 3.18 -1.55
N ASP A 54 37.23 4.18 -1.14
CA ASP A 54 36.78 5.58 -1.14
C ASP A 54 36.64 6.13 -2.57
N MET A 55 35.61 6.95 -2.79
CA MET A 55 35.42 7.65 -4.06
C MET A 55 36.03 9.06 -4.01
N GLU A 56 36.90 9.36 -4.97
CA GLU A 56 37.53 10.68 -5.11
C GLU A 56 36.58 11.74 -5.70
N LEU A 57 35.57 11.31 -6.46
CA LEU A 57 34.59 12.16 -7.12
C LEU A 57 33.15 11.70 -6.79
N PRO A 58 32.15 12.60 -6.92
CA PRO A 58 30.74 12.24 -6.76
C PRO A 58 30.33 11.08 -7.68
N ALA A 59 29.36 10.27 -7.25
CA ALA A 59 28.79 9.20 -8.08
C ALA A 59 28.20 9.73 -9.39
N VAL A 60 28.28 8.94 -10.46
CA VAL A 60 27.78 9.36 -11.77
C VAL A 60 26.26 9.17 -11.84
N THR A 61 25.56 10.20 -12.30
CA THR A 61 24.11 10.15 -12.57
C THR A 61 23.88 9.71 -14.01
N TYR A 62 23.45 8.47 -14.20
CA TYR A 62 23.27 7.87 -15.52
C TYR A 62 21.78 7.73 -15.88
N ARG A 63 21.38 8.21 -17.06
CA ARG A 63 20.00 8.13 -17.56
C ARG A 63 19.84 6.95 -18.50
N HIS A 64 19.37 5.82 -18.00
CA HIS A 64 19.33 4.58 -18.76
C HIS A 64 18.40 4.67 -19.99
N ASP A 65 17.19 5.21 -19.83
CA ASP A 65 16.21 5.29 -20.93
C ASP A 65 16.70 6.24 -22.03
N LEU A 66 17.36 7.35 -21.64
CA LEU A 66 17.99 8.27 -22.60
C LEU A 66 19.02 7.56 -23.49
N HIS A 67 19.87 6.71 -22.90
CA HIS A 67 20.87 5.97 -23.65
C HIS A 67 20.24 4.89 -24.53
N THR A 68 19.26 4.14 -24.02
CA THR A 68 18.58 3.12 -24.83
C THR A 68 17.81 3.74 -26.00
N ASP A 69 17.19 4.91 -25.82
CA ASP A 69 16.50 5.62 -26.89
C ASP A 69 17.48 6.13 -27.96
N ALA A 70 18.66 6.61 -27.56
CA ALA A 70 19.72 7.02 -28.47
C ALA A 70 20.28 5.83 -29.25
N LEU A 71 20.63 4.72 -28.57
CA LEU A 71 21.13 3.50 -29.21
C LEU A 71 20.14 2.92 -30.20
N LYS A 72 18.84 2.92 -29.88
CA LYS A 72 17.80 2.46 -30.81
C LYS A 72 17.77 3.26 -32.11
N LYS A 73 17.98 4.58 -32.06
CA LYS A 73 18.08 5.44 -33.26
C LYS A 73 19.33 5.15 -34.10
N MET A 74 20.36 4.57 -33.48
CA MET A 74 21.59 4.12 -34.13
C MET A 74 21.50 2.65 -34.58
N GLU A 75 20.31 2.03 -34.51
CA GLU A 75 20.10 0.60 -34.80
C GLU A 75 20.98 -0.34 -33.94
N LYS A 76 21.34 0.12 -32.74
CA LYS A 76 22.08 -0.64 -31.73
C LYS A 76 21.15 -1.17 -30.64
N ASP A 77 21.58 -2.23 -29.96
CA ASP A 77 20.82 -2.89 -28.91
C ASP A 77 21.59 -2.96 -27.57
N CYS A 78 21.04 -3.71 -26.62
CA CYS A 78 21.56 -3.87 -25.27
C CYS A 78 22.98 -4.45 -25.24
N ALA A 79 23.39 -5.26 -26.24
CA ALA A 79 24.73 -5.83 -26.33
C ALA A 79 25.83 -4.75 -26.49
N THR A 80 25.42 -3.53 -26.85
CA THR A 80 26.32 -2.37 -26.88
C THR A 80 26.89 -2.05 -25.51
N CYS A 81 26.20 -2.39 -24.41
CA CYS A 81 26.61 -2.04 -23.04
C CYS A 81 26.60 -3.24 -22.07
N HIS A 82 25.90 -4.32 -22.39
CA HIS A 82 25.76 -5.51 -21.56
C HIS A 82 26.30 -6.73 -22.27
N ASP A 83 27.17 -7.47 -21.59
CA ASP A 83 27.73 -8.70 -22.12
C ASP A 83 26.80 -9.89 -21.81
N ASN A 84 26.92 -10.98 -22.56
CA ASN A 84 26.13 -12.18 -22.31
C ASN A 84 26.93 -13.16 -21.43
N ASP A 85 26.32 -13.66 -20.36
CA ASP A 85 26.80 -14.79 -19.57
C ASP A 85 25.82 -15.96 -19.67
N LYS A 86 26.33 -17.14 -20.05
CA LYS A 86 25.58 -18.42 -20.14
C LYS A 86 24.21 -18.33 -20.84
N GLY A 87 24.13 -17.52 -21.90
CA GLY A 87 22.91 -17.34 -22.71
C GLY A 87 21.91 -16.34 -22.13
N SER A 88 22.27 -15.63 -21.05
CA SER A 88 21.52 -14.52 -20.46
C SER A 88 22.34 -13.24 -20.47
N MET A 89 21.68 -12.10 -20.62
CA MET A 89 22.36 -10.80 -20.58
C MET A 89 22.75 -10.44 -19.14
N ASP A 90 24.02 -10.12 -18.91
CA ASP A 90 24.50 -9.62 -17.63
C ASP A 90 24.01 -8.18 -17.41
N LEU A 91 23.48 -7.89 -16.22
CA LEU A 91 22.93 -6.57 -15.91
C LEU A 91 24.00 -5.53 -15.57
N THR A 92 25.26 -5.94 -15.43
CA THR A 92 26.39 -5.05 -15.22
C THR A 92 26.89 -4.48 -16.54
N PHE A 93 27.55 -3.33 -16.45
CA PHE A 93 28.05 -2.61 -17.62
C PHE A 93 29.40 -3.20 -18.05
N LYS A 94 29.42 -3.77 -19.27
CA LYS A 94 30.62 -4.26 -19.98
C LYS A 94 31.52 -5.22 -19.18
N ARG A 95 30.91 -6.09 -18.37
CA ARG A 95 31.62 -7.13 -17.63
C ARG A 95 30.69 -8.27 -17.22
N THR A 96 31.30 -9.37 -16.80
CA THR A 96 30.64 -10.55 -16.19
C THR A 96 31.28 -10.96 -14.86
N ASP A 97 32.50 -10.48 -14.59
CA ASP A 97 33.29 -10.83 -13.41
C ASP A 97 33.51 -9.64 -12.48
N ASP A 98 33.82 -9.94 -11.23
CA ASP A 98 34.27 -8.94 -10.26
C ASP A 98 35.64 -8.37 -10.67
N MET A 99 35.83 -7.07 -10.45
CA MET A 99 37.04 -6.33 -10.85
C MET A 99 37.50 -5.45 -9.68
N SER A 100 38.78 -5.11 -9.64
CA SER A 100 39.30 -4.13 -8.68
C SER A 100 38.75 -2.72 -8.97
N ALA A 101 38.82 -1.82 -7.97
CA ALA A 101 38.39 -0.44 -8.12
C ALA A 101 39.05 0.27 -9.31
N LYS A 102 40.34 0.03 -9.55
CA LYS A 102 41.09 0.67 -10.64
C LYS A 102 40.67 0.13 -12.01
N GLU A 103 40.43 -1.17 -12.10
CA GLU A 103 39.94 -1.79 -13.33
C GLU A 103 38.54 -1.33 -13.67
N LEU A 104 37.63 -1.21 -12.69
CA LEU A 104 36.30 -0.64 -12.90
C LEU A 104 36.37 0.82 -13.34
N GLN A 105 37.21 1.64 -12.72
CA GLN A 105 37.40 3.03 -13.12
C GLN A 105 37.80 3.12 -14.60
N ASN A 106 38.80 2.33 -15.01
CA ASN A 106 39.27 2.30 -16.39
C ASN A 106 38.18 1.80 -17.35
N LEU A 107 37.45 0.74 -16.98
CA LEU A 107 36.36 0.18 -17.77
C LEU A 107 35.28 1.24 -18.04
N TYR A 108 34.84 1.96 -17.02
CA TYR A 108 33.82 3.00 -17.18
C TYR A 108 34.31 4.15 -18.06
N HIS A 109 35.50 4.71 -17.82
CA HIS A 109 36.00 5.83 -18.63
C HIS A 109 36.21 5.40 -20.09
N GLN A 110 36.85 4.26 -20.33
CA GLN A 110 37.15 3.80 -21.67
C GLN A 110 35.87 3.56 -22.50
N ASN A 111 34.85 2.91 -21.93
CA ASN A 111 33.64 2.58 -22.67
C ASN A 111 32.66 3.77 -22.75
N CYS A 112 32.47 4.53 -21.67
CA CYS A 112 31.57 5.69 -21.68
C CYS A 112 32.12 6.81 -22.56
N VAL A 113 33.35 7.27 -22.29
CA VAL A 113 33.95 8.39 -23.02
C VAL A 113 34.32 7.98 -24.44
N GLY A 114 34.76 6.72 -24.65
CA GLY A 114 35.05 6.20 -25.99
C GLY A 114 33.84 6.31 -26.92
N CYS A 115 32.68 5.83 -26.48
CA CYS A 115 31.43 5.95 -27.25
C CYS A 115 31.07 7.42 -27.51
N HIS A 116 31.16 8.27 -26.48
CA HIS A 116 30.83 9.69 -26.63
C HIS A 116 31.75 10.41 -27.62
N ALA A 117 33.05 10.11 -27.57
CA ALA A 117 34.06 10.70 -28.45
C ALA A 117 33.85 10.29 -29.91
N ASP A 118 33.49 9.02 -30.16
CA ASP A 118 33.22 8.55 -31.51
C ASP A 118 31.94 9.18 -32.09
N MET A 119 30.89 9.32 -31.28
CA MET A 119 29.68 10.06 -31.67
C MET A 119 29.97 11.55 -31.94
N ALA A 120 30.82 12.18 -31.12
CA ALA A 120 31.24 13.57 -31.32
C ALA A 120 31.97 13.75 -32.66
N LYS A 121 32.90 12.84 -32.98
CA LYS A 121 33.62 12.84 -34.28
C LYS A 121 32.67 12.65 -35.46
N ALA A 122 31.61 11.87 -35.28
CA ALA A 122 30.57 11.68 -36.28
C ALA A 122 29.58 12.85 -36.39
N GLY A 123 29.76 13.92 -35.60
CA GLY A 123 28.86 15.08 -35.58
C GLY A 123 27.47 14.77 -35.01
N GLN A 124 27.35 13.73 -34.19
CA GLN A 124 26.10 13.31 -33.55
C GLN A 124 25.95 13.93 -32.16
N ASP A 125 24.69 14.10 -31.72
CA ASP A 125 24.40 14.44 -30.32
C ASP A 125 24.98 13.38 -29.39
N THR A 126 25.79 13.80 -28.43
CA THR A 126 26.61 12.90 -27.60
C THR A 126 26.66 13.34 -26.14
N GLY A 127 27.20 12.47 -25.29
CA GLY A 127 27.42 12.75 -23.88
C GLY A 127 28.76 13.44 -23.59
N PRO A 128 29.13 13.57 -22.30
CA PRO A 128 30.33 14.30 -21.89
C PRO A 128 31.62 13.66 -22.38
N LEU A 129 32.58 14.49 -22.75
CA LEU A 129 33.93 14.09 -23.16
C LEU A 129 34.91 14.01 -21.98
N GLU A 130 36.12 13.50 -22.23
CA GLU A 130 37.15 13.21 -21.20
C GLU A 130 37.43 14.39 -20.25
N SER A 131 37.47 15.62 -20.77
CA SER A 131 37.76 16.83 -19.99
C SER A 131 36.57 17.35 -19.18
N GLU A 132 35.38 16.77 -19.34
CA GLU A 132 34.13 17.25 -18.75
C GLU A 132 33.76 16.48 -17.48
N CYS A 133 34.73 16.30 -16.57
CA CYS A 133 34.61 15.41 -15.42
C CYS A 133 33.35 15.68 -14.59
N ARG A 134 33.01 16.97 -14.36
CA ARG A 134 31.87 17.40 -13.52
C ARG A 134 30.51 17.27 -14.20
N THR A 135 30.47 17.03 -15.51
CA THR A 135 29.21 16.78 -16.22
C THR A 135 28.71 15.36 -15.91
N CYS A 136 29.63 14.39 -15.78
CA CYS A 136 29.33 13.04 -15.29
C CYS A 136 29.31 12.97 -13.75
N HIS A 137 30.39 13.43 -13.11
CA HIS A 137 30.57 13.45 -11.65
C HIS A 137 29.98 14.72 -11.03
N ASN A 138 28.67 14.90 -11.18
CA ASN A 138 27.97 16.08 -10.71
C ASN A 138 27.60 15.93 -9.22
N PRO A 139 28.12 16.78 -8.30
CA PRO A 139 27.76 16.73 -6.87
C PRO A 139 26.32 17.17 -6.58
N LYS A 140 25.68 17.87 -7.52
CA LYS A 140 24.32 18.40 -7.39
C LYS A 140 23.54 18.12 -8.69
N PRO A 141 23.15 16.86 -8.94
CA PRO A 141 22.39 16.52 -10.13
C PRO A 141 21.02 17.20 -10.09
N ASN A 142 20.66 17.83 -11.22
CA ASN A 142 19.36 18.48 -11.40
C ASN A 142 18.22 17.47 -11.61
N GLU A 143 18.55 16.19 -11.79
CA GLU A 143 17.61 15.08 -11.96
C GLU A 143 17.94 13.99 -10.94
N VAL A 144 16.93 13.48 -10.23
CA VAL A 144 17.11 12.47 -9.18
C VAL A 144 16.21 11.27 -9.39
N ALA A 145 16.69 10.10 -8.98
CA ALA A 145 15.96 8.85 -9.10
C ALA A 145 14.67 8.89 -8.26
N LYS A 146 13.53 8.67 -8.91
CA LYS A 146 12.23 8.42 -8.28
C LYS A 146 11.52 7.33 -9.05
N ARG A 147 11.61 6.11 -8.53
CA ARG A 147 11.00 4.91 -9.10
C ARG A 147 9.78 4.53 -8.27
N GLN A 148 8.68 4.21 -8.94
CA GLN A 148 7.58 3.47 -8.33
C GLN A 148 7.93 1.98 -8.34
N PRO A 149 7.77 1.26 -7.21
CA PRO A 149 7.80 -0.20 -7.20
C PRO A 149 6.77 -0.76 -8.19
N ILE A 150 7.07 -1.90 -8.79
CA ILE A 150 6.14 -2.63 -9.64
C ILE A 150 5.99 -4.03 -9.08
N ASP A 151 4.73 -4.44 -8.88
CA ASP A 151 4.38 -5.75 -8.35
C ASP A 151 3.38 -6.42 -9.29
N MET A 152 3.32 -7.75 -9.24
CA MET A 152 2.34 -8.54 -9.99
C MET A 152 1.02 -8.62 -9.22
N ASP A 153 0.19 -7.57 -9.35
CA ASP A 153 -1.20 -7.64 -8.84
C ASP A 153 -2.01 -8.73 -9.57
N LYS A 154 -3.18 -9.10 -9.04
CA LYS A 154 -4.02 -10.16 -9.64
C LYS A 154 -4.36 -9.91 -11.11
N SER A 155 -4.52 -8.66 -11.50
CA SER A 155 -4.82 -8.27 -12.88
C SER A 155 -3.61 -8.51 -13.78
N LEU A 156 -2.46 -7.96 -13.40
CA LEU A 156 -1.22 -8.08 -14.18
C LEU A 156 -0.73 -9.53 -14.22
N HIS A 157 -0.80 -10.24 -13.11
CA HIS A 157 -0.54 -11.68 -13.06
C HIS A 157 -1.47 -12.44 -14.01
N PHE A 158 -2.79 -12.15 -13.97
CA PHE A 158 -3.74 -12.80 -14.86
C PHE A 158 -3.44 -12.54 -16.35
N ARG A 159 -2.96 -11.34 -16.70
CA ARG A 159 -2.55 -11.04 -18.09
C ARG A 159 -1.39 -11.91 -18.56
N HIS A 160 -0.47 -12.25 -17.67
CA HIS A 160 0.63 -13.15 -18.00
C HIS A 160 0.14 -14.59 -18.14
N ILE A 161 -0.65 -15.09 -17.18
CA ILE A 161 -1.13 -16.48 -17.24
C ILE A 161 -2.11 -16.74 -18.39
N SER A 162 -2.83 -15.71 -18.85
CA SER A 162 -3.76 -15.80 -19.97
C SER A 162 -3.12 -15.50 -21.33
N SER A 163 -1.83 -15.14 -21.36
CA SER A 163 -1.12 -14.83 -22.58
C SER A 163 -0.82 -16.11 -23.37
N LYS A 164 -1.36 -16.20 -24.59
CA LYS A 164 -1.05 -17.28 -25.54
C LYS A 164 0.41 -17.27 -26.04
N LYS A 165 1.16 -16.20 -25.75
CA LYS A 165 2.59 -16.08 -26.12
C LYS A 165 3.52 -16.76 -25.12
N ILE A 166 3.06 -16.95 -23.88
CA ILE A 166 3.83 -17.60 -22.82
C ILE A 166 3.38 -19.06 -22.79
N VAL A 167 4.06 -19.89 -23.58
CA VAL A 167 3.78 -21.32 -23.73
C VAL A 167 4.88 -22.12 -23.05
N VAL A 168 4.48 -23.13 -22.27
CA VAL A 168 5.41 -24.08 -21.67
C VAL A 168 5.03 -25.47 -22.18
N SER A 169 5.99 -26.18 -22.77
CA SER A 169 5.76 -27.54 -23.25
C SER A 169 5.28 -28.43 -22.12
N GLU A 170 4.31 -29.30 -22.41
CA GLU A 170 3.79 -30.31 -21.48
C GLU A 170 3.09 -29.74 -20.23
N GLN A 171 2.68 -28.48 -20.26
CA GLN A 171 1.88 -27.86 -19.19
C GLN A 171 0.64 -27.15 -19.74
N ASP A 172 -0.53 -27.45 -19.15
CA ASP A 172 -1.79 -26.79 -19.50
C ASP A 172 -1.82 -25.31 -19.05
N LYS A 173 -1.10 -25.00 -17.96
CA LYS A 173 -0.89 -23.64 -17.44
C LYS A 173 0.58 -23.25 -17.66
N ASN A 174 0.85 -21.97 -17.82
CA ASN A 174 2.20 -21.47 -18.10
C ASN A 174 3.02 -21.13 -16.82
N CYS A 175 2.68 -21.72 -15.68
CA CYS A 175 3.33 -21.44 -14.39
C CYS A 175 4.85 -21.65 -14.45
N GLY A 176 5.28 -22.76 -15.07
CA GLY A 176 6.68 -23.10 -15.27
C GLY A 176 7.42 -22.22 -16.28
N ALA A 177 6.83 -21.15 -16.80
CA ALA A 177 7.57 -20.13 -17.55
C ALA A 177 8.32 -19.18 -16.61
N CYS A 178 7.85 -19.04 -15.36
CA CYS A 178 8.36 -18.05 -14.41
C CYS A 178 8.67 -18.65 -13.03
N HIS A 179 7.84 -19.57 -12.54
CA HIS A 179 8.04 -20.20 -11.24
C HIS A 179 8.98 -21.38 -11.34
N MET A 180 10.07 -21.33 -10.59
CA MET A 180 11.10 -22.37 -10.53
C MET A 180 11.57 -22.58 -9.10
N ASN A 181 11.73 -23.83 -8.72
CA ASN A 181 12.38 -24.25 -7.49
C ASN A 181 13.87 -24.45 -7.82
N VAL A 182 14.73 -23.65 -7.20
CA VAL A 182 16.18 -23.70 -7.43
C VAL A 182 16.86 -24.49 -6.32
N ASP A 183 17.39 -25.66 -6.67
CA ASP A 183 18.28 -26.44 -5.82
C ASP A 183 19.72 -25.96 -6.06
N VAL A 184 20.28 -25.25 -5.08
CA VAL A 184 21.63 -24.70 -5.18
C VAL A 184 22.74 -25.73 -4.94
N VAL A 185 22.42 -26.84 -4.28
CA VAL A 185 23.38 -27.93 -4.05
C VAL A 185 23.55 -28.71 -5.36
N ALA A 186 22.45 -29.00 -6.04
CA ALA A 186 22.46 -29.66 -7.34
C ALA A 186 22.77 -28.70 -8.50
N GLY A 187 22.65 -27.38 -8.29
CA GLY A 187 22.80 -26.38 -9.35
C GLY A 187 21.69 -26.47 -10.41
N THR A 188 20.48 -26.91 -10.02
CA THR A 188 19.36 -27.14 -10.94
C THR A 188 18.17 -26.25 -10.60
N ALA A 189 17.38 -25.90 -11.62
CA ALA A 189 16.11 -25.21 -11.47
C ALA A 189 15.00 -26.05 -12.12
N LYS A 190 13.95 -26.36 -11.37
CA LYS A 190 12.83 -27.17 -11.86
C LYS A 190 11.49 -26.58 -11.40
N TYR A 191 10.51 -26.58 -12.30
CA TYR A 191 9.14 -26.26 -11.95
C TYR A 191 8.49 -27.43 -11.19
N VAL A 192 7.89 -27.14 -10.03
CA VAL A 192 7.08 -28.08 -9.26
C VAL A 192 5.65 -27.53 -9.15
N PRO A 193 4.65 -28.20 -9.75
CA PRO A 193 3.26 -27.74 -9.67
C PRO A 193 2.75 -27.62 -8.23
N GLY A 194 2.03 -26.54 -7.95
CA GLY A 194 1.45 -26.27 -6.63
C GLY A 194 2.44 -25.68 -5.62
N THR A 195 3.67 -25.37 -6.02
CA THR A 195 4.67 -24.68 -5.18
C THR A 195 5.02 -23.28 -5.66
N GLU A 196 4.22 -22.69 -6.56
CA GLU A 196 4.42 -21.34 -7.08
C GLU A 196 4.35 -20.32 -5.94
N ASP A 197 5.29 -19.37 -5.86
CA ASP A 197 5.30 -18.34 -4.82
C ASP A 197 5.99 -17.06 -5.33
N SER A 198 5.85 -15.95 -4.60
CA SER A 198 6.50 -14.67 -4.91
C SER A 198 7.99 -14.67 -4.60
N ASP A 199 8.40 -15.42 -3.58
CA ASP A 199 9.80 -15.64 -3.22
C ASP A 199 10.16 -17.08 -3.63
N ASN A 200 10.93 -17.26 -4.71
CA ASN A 200 11.37 -18.59 -5.13
C ASN A 200 12.15 -19.27 -4.00
N GLY A 201 11.50 -20.19 -3.29
CA GLY A 201 12.13 -21.00 -2.24
C GLY A 201 11.11 -21.66 -1.32
N TYR A 202 10.94 -22.98 -1.47
CA TYR A 202 10.21 -23.84 -0.54
C TYR A 202 11.12 -24.96 -0.04
N GLY A 203 11.32 -25.08 1.27
CA GLY A 203 12.04 -26.19 1.92
C GLY A 203 13.52 -25.91 2.24
N GLU A 204 14.10 -26.72 3.13
CA GLU A 204 15.54 -26.72 3.40
C GLU A 204 16.32 -27.01 2.10
N GLY A 205 17.32 -26.17 1.78
CA GLY A 205 18.15 -26.31 0.58
C GLY A 205 17.76 -25.44 -0.62
N TYR A 206 16.60 -24.77 -0.59
CA TYR A 206 16.18 -23.83 -1.63
C TYR A 206 16.49 -22.37 -1.24
N VAL A 207 16.98 -21.58 -2.21
CA VAL A 207 17.51 -20.23 -1.93
C VAL A 207 16.48 -19.15 -2.18
N LYS A 208 16.14 -18.40 -1.12
CA LYS A 208 15.55 -17.06 -1.25
C LYS A 208 16.52 -16.16 -2.01
N TYR A 209 16.05 -15.47 -3.06
CA TYR A 209 16.90 -14.58 -3.83
C TYR A 209 17.64 -13.57 -2.95
N LYS A 210 18.98 -13.60 -3.00
CA LYS A 210 19.83 -12.61 -2.32
C LYS A 210 19.61 -11.20 -2.87
N CYS A 211 19.17 -11.07 -4.12
CA CYS A 211 18.84 -9.80 -4.77
C CYS A 211 17.58 -9.92 -5.66
N PRO A 212 16.37 -9.69 -5.11
CA PRO A 212 15.11 -9.76 -5.87
C PRO A 212 15.07 -8.83 -7.08
N LYS A 213 15.70 -7.65 -6.98
CA LYS A 213 15.81 -6.69 -8.08
C LYS A 213 16.52 -7.28 -9.30
N ALA A 214 17.65 -7.95 -9.09
CA ALA A 214 18.40 -8.58 -10.17
C ALA A 214 17.60 -9.72 -10.80
N ALA A 215 16.99 -10.57 -9.97
CA ALA A 215 16.14 -11.67 -10.45
C ALA A 215 14.96 -11.16 -11.31
N ALA A 216 14.27 -10.11 -10.87
CA ALA A 216 13.18 -9.50 -11.62
C ALA A 216 13.66 -8.88 -12.94
N HIS A 217 14.76 -8.11 -12.92
CA HIS A 217 15.31 -7.53 -14.14
C HIS A 217 15.74 -8.61 -15.15
N THR A 218 16.44 -9.66 -14.70
CA THR A 218 16.86 -10.74 -15.58
C THR A 218 15.66 -11.50 -16.14
N SER A 219 14.69 -11.88 -15.31
CA SER A 219 13.55 -12.69 -15.75
C SER A 219 12.56 -11.89 -16.62
N CYS A 220 12.06 -10.77 -16.12
CA CYS A 220 11.00 -10.00 -16.77
C CYS A 220 11.49 -9.36 -18.07
N ILE A 221 12.65 -8.69 -18.03
CA ILE A 221 13.14 -7.91 -19.18
C ILE A 221 13.58 -8.85 -20.30
N SER A 222 14.26 -9.96 -20.00
CA SER A 222 14.70 -10.93 -21.02
C SER A 222 13.51 -11.54 -21.78
N CYS A 223 12.43 -11.90 -21.06
CA CYS A 223 11.21 -12.40 -21.69
C CYS A 223 10.55 -11.31 -22.56
N HIS A 224 10.37 -10.10 -22.01
CA HIS A 224 9.76 -8.99 -22.75
C HIS A 224 10.55 -8.62 -24.01
N MET A 225 11.88 -8.61 -23.94
CA MET A 225 12.76 -8.36 -25.09
C MET A 225 12.64 -9.45 -26.15
N THR A 226 12.61 -10.72 -25.74
CA THR A 226 12.46 -11.85 -26.66
C THR A 226 11.13 -11.78 -27.39
N GLU A 227 10.05 -11.47 -26.67
CA GLU A 227 8.73 -11.30 -27.28
C GLU A 227 8.62 -10.02 -28.11
N ALA A 228 9.33 -8.94 -27.75
CA ALA A 228 9.38 -7.70 -28.53
C ALA A 228 9.98 -7.91 -29.93
N LYS A 229 10.97 -8.81 -30.06
CA LYS A 229 11.57 -9.18 -31.35
C LYS A 229 10.58 -9.89 -32.27
N LYS A 230 9.59 -10.59 -31.71
CA LYS A 230 8.54 -11.30 -32.46
C LYS A 230 7.38 -10.36 -32.81
N ASP A 231 6.93 -9.58 -31.82
CA ASP A 231 5.86 -8.61 -31.97
C ASP A 231 5.95 -7.56 -30.84
N ALA A 232 6.52 -6.40 -31.20
CA ALA A 232 6.72 -5.26 -30.31
C ALA A 232 5.41 -4.61 -29.81
N THR A 233 4.26 -4.87 -30.45
CA THR A 233 2.99 -4.24 -30.08
C THR A 233 2.26 -4.97 -28.95
N SER A 234 2.62 -6.23 -28.68
CA SER A 234 1.97 -7.06 -27.66
C SER A 234 3.00 -7.81 -26.82
N THR A 235 3.82 -7.06 -26.07
CA THR A 235 4.76 -7.54 -25.04
C THR A 235 4.75 -6.59 -23.84
N GLY A 236 5.48 -6.91 -22.77
CA GLY A 236 5.66 -6.02 -21.63
C GLY A 236 6.76 -4.98 -21.84
N PRO A 237 6.86 -3.98 -20.94
CA PRO A 237 7.85 -2.92 -21.03
C PRO A 237 9.29 -3.43 -20.83
N VAL A 238 10.23 -2.82 -21.55
CA VAL A 238 11.69 -3.05 -21.44
C VAL A 238 12.42 -1.83 -20.88
N SER A 239 11.84 -0.62 -20.98
CA SER A 239 12.41 0.61 -20.43
C SER A 239 12.15 0.76 -18.93
N CYS A 240 13.01 1.52 -18.27
CA CYS A 240 12.90 1.81 -16.85
C CYS A 240 11.57 2.51 -16.54
N ALA A 241 11.25 3.57 -17.29
CA ALA A 241 10.02 4.32 -17.12
C ALA A 241 8.78 3.49 -17.46
N GLY A 242 8.87 2.53 -18.37
CA GLY A 242 7.77 1.63 -18.72
C GLY A 242 7.30 0.77 -17.54
N CYS A 243 8.21 0.38 -16.64
CA CYS A 243 7.89 -0.36 -15.41
C CYS A 243 7.71 0.56 -14.19
N HIS A 244 8.57 1.56 -14.04
CA HIS A 244 8.77 2.27 -12.77
C HIS A 244 8.25 3.71 -12.75
N SER A 245 7.61 4.21 -13.82
CA SER A 245 6.96 5.52 -13.80
C SER A 245 5.49 5.40 -13.37
N ALA A 246 5.02 6.40 -12.62
CA ALA A 246 3.63 6.46 -12.19
C ALA A 246 2.65 6.61 -13.37
N SER A 247 3.06 7.27 -14.46
CA SER A 247 2.26 7.39 -15.68
C SER A 247 2.12 6.04 -16.38
N ALA A 248 3.22 5.32 -16.62
CA ALA A 248 3.17 4.03 -17.30
C ALA A 248 2.36 2.99 -16.52
N GLN A 249 2.54 2.92 -15.19
CA GLN A 249 1.75 2.01 -14.36
C GLN A 249 0.24 2.31 -14.39
N LYS A 250 -0.16 3.58 -14.51
CA LYS A 250 -1.58 3.97 -14.64
C LYS A 250 -2.19 3.54 -15.98
N GLU A 251 -1.38 3.51 -17.03
CA GLU A 251 -1.80 3.12 -18.39
C GLU A 251 -1.84 1.60 -18.59
N MET A 252 -1.26 0.82 -17.66
CA MET A 252 -1.33 -0.64 -17.73
C MET A 252 -2.78 -1.12 -17.68
N LYS A 253 -3.20 -1.81 -18.75
CA LYS A 253 -4.54 -2.40 -18.86
C LYS A 253 -4.83 -3.27 -17.65
N LYS A 254 -5.90 -2.92 -16.93
CA LYS A 254 -6.47 -3.73 -15.84
C LYS A 254 -7.50 -4.71 -16.37
N VAL A 255 -7.48 -5.92 -15.86
CA VAL A 255 -8.43 -6.98 -16.19
C VAL A 255 -8.91 -7.67 -14.93
N THR A 256 -10.16 -8.10 -14.93
CA THR A 256 -10.68 -8.98 -13.88
C THR A 256 -10.19 -10.39 -14.17
N GLY A 257 -9.23 -10.85 -13.38
CA GLY A 257 -8.72 -12.20 -13.49
C GLY A 257 -9.70 -13.25 -12.98
N LYS A 258 -9.58 -14.48 -13.50
CA LYS A 258 -10.13 -15.66 -12.82
C LYS A 258 -9.34 -15.89 -11.52
N ARG A 259 -9.92 -16.65 -10.60
CA ARG A 259 -9.23 -17.09 -9.38
C ARG A 259 -7.90 -17.73 -9.74
N LEU A 260 -6.82 -17.30 -9.07
CA LEU A 260 -5.49 -17.87 -9.25
C LEU A 260 -5.42 -19.22 -8.53
N ASP A 261 -5.62 -20.29 -9.28
CA ASP A 261 -5.72 -21.64 -8.74
C ASP A 261 -4.34 -22.32 -8.63
N ARG A 262 -3.96 -22.60 -7.38
CA ARG A 262 -2.76 -23.29 -6.90
C ARG A 262 -3.12 -24.48 -6.00
N GLY A 263 -4.36 -24.99 -6.07
CA GLY A 263 -4.84 -26.07 -5.20
C GLY A 263 -5.13 -25.66 -3.75
N GLN A 264 -5.31 -24.35 -3.50
CA GLN A 264 -5.73 -23.84 -2.20
C GLN A 264 -7.18 -24.26 -1.86
N PRO A 265 -7.50 -24.53 -0.59
CA PRO A 265 -8.87 -24.87 -0.19
C PRO A 265 -9.82 -23.67 -0.33
N ASP A 266 -11.09 -23.92 -0.58
CA ASP A 266 -12.13 -22.87 -0.57
C ASP A 266 -12.41 -22.40 0.86
N THR A 267 -12.44 -23.34 1.80
CA THR A 267 -12.64 -23.13 3.23
C THR A 267 -11.65 -23.97 4.03
N LEU A 268 -11.18 -23.47 5.17
CA LEU A 268 -10.33 -24.22 6.09
C LEU A 268 -10.66 -23.93 7.54
N LEU A 269 -10.35 -24.88 8.41
CA LEU A 269 -10.48 -24.73 9.85
C LEU A 269 -9.11 -24.38 10.45
N ILE A 270 -8.98 -23.17 10.97
CA ILE A 270 -7.79 -22.69 11.67
C ILE A 270 -7.87 -23.19 13.11
N VAL A 271 -6.89 -24.02 13.51
CA VAL A 271 -6.85 -24.65 14.83
C VAL A 271 -5.83 -23.91 15.71
N PRO A 272 -6.23 -23.38 16.86
CA PRO A 272 -5.31 -22.72 17.79
C PRO A 272 -4.21 -23.67 18.28
N THR A 273 -2.99 -23.17 18.41
CA THR A 273 -1.81 -23.93 18.85
C THR A 273 -1.77 -24.21 20.35
N THR A 274 -2.44 -23.38 21.15
CA THR A 274 -2.30 -23.43 22.61
C THR A 274 -3.30 -24.39 23.23
N ALA A 275 -2.85 -25.62 23.51
CA ALA A 275 -3.54 -26.61 24.35
C ALA A 275 -3.78 -26.16 25.82
N LYS A 276 -3.35 -24.95 26.22
CA LYS A 276 -3.50 -24.41 27.58
C LYS A 276 -4.85 -23.75 27.85
N LYS A 277 -5.64 -23.47 26.82
CA LYS A 277 -7.06 -23.07 26.93
C LYS A 277 -7.84 -23.87 25.90
N SER A 278 -8.33 -25.03 26.31
CA SER A 278 -9.25 -25.91 25.57
C SER A 278 -10.54 -25.21 25.10
N ASP A 279 -10.80 -24.01 25.64
CA ASP A 279 -12.12 -23.37 25.59
C ASP A 279 -12.30 -22.42 24.39
N ILE A 280 -11.27 -22.20 23.58
CA ILE A 280 -11.38 -21.37 22.37
C ILE A 280 -11.68 -22.27 21.17
N ALA A 281 -12.86 -22.09 20.58
CA ALA A 281 -13.26 -22.82 19.38
C ALA A 281 -12.33 -22.51 18.19
N PRO A 282 -12.03 -23.49 17.32
CA PRO A 282 -11.40 -23.25 16.04
C PRO A 282 -12.16 -22.23 15.17
N VAL A 283 -11.47 -21.66 14.18
CA VAL A 283 -12.05 -20.64 13.29
C VAL A 283 -12.30 -21.23 11.91
N ALA A 284 -13.57 -21.25 11.49
CA ALA A 284 -13.95 -21.57 10.12
C ALA A 284 -13.66 -20.37 9.20
N PHE A 285 -12.69 -20.51 8.30
CA PHE A 285 -12.23 -19.44 7.42
C PHE A 285 -12.68 -19.66 5.98
N ASP A 286 -13.29 -18.64 5.37
CA ASP A 286 -13.68 -18.60 3.97
C ASP A 286 -12.53 -18.07 3.10
N HIS A 287 -11.61 -18.95 2.75
CA HIS A 287 -10.40 -18.59 2.01
C HIS A 287 -10.73 -18.03 0.63
N LYS A 288 -11.68 -18.64 -0.08
CA LYS A 288 -12.09 -18.21 -1.43
C LYS A 288 -12.69 -16.81 -1.45
N SER A 289 -13.51 -16.44 -0.46
CA SER A 289 -14.03 -15.08 -0.37
C SER A 289 -12.91 -14.09 -0.06
N HIS A 290 -11.96 -14.43 0.82
CA HIS A 290 -10.81 -13.56 1.09
C HIS A 290 -9.92 -13.39 -0.15
N GLU A 291 -9.67 -14.46 -0.92
CA GLU A 291 -8.98 -14.39 -2.21
C GLU A 291 -9.66 -13.43 -3.19
N ALA A 292 -10.97 -13.21 -3.13
CA ALA A 292 -11.63 -12.24 -4.00
C ALA A 292 -11.48 -10.79 -3.52
N ASN A 293 -11.19 -10.58 -2.23
CA ASN A 293 -11.28 -9.27 -1.55
C ASN A 293 -9.93 -8.69 -1.08
N VAL A 294 -8.84 -9.47 -1.12
CA VAL A 294 -7.48 -8.95 -0.87
C VAL A 294 -6.77 -8.57 -2.16
N ARG A 295 -5.64 -7.85 -2.09
CA ARG A 295 -4.86 -7.47 -3.28
C ARG A 295 -4.17 -8.68 -3.92
N ASP A 296 -3.53 -9.50 -3.11
CA ASP A 296 -2.69 -10.63 -3.51
C ASP A 296 -2.56 -11.64 -2.34
N CYS A 297 -1.90 -12.77 -2.58
CA CYS A 297 -1.68 -13.79 -1.55
C CYS A 297 -0.73 -13.29 -0.44
N GLY A 298 0.25 -12.45 -0.80
CA GLY A 298 1.28 -11.91 0.10
C GLY A 298 0.73 -10.96 1.16
N THR A 299 -0.52 -10.48 0.99
CA THR A 299 -1.25 -9.73 2.03
C THR A 299 -1.36 -10.52 3.34
N CYS A 300 -1.52 -11.84 3.25
CA CYS A 300 -1.60 -12.74 4.42
C CYS A 300 -0.38 -13.68 4.51
N HIS A 301 0.07 -14.24 3.37
CA HIS A 301 1.19 -15.17 3.30
C HIS A 301 2.54 -14.45 3.25
N ILE A 302 2.82 -13.62 4.26
CA ILE A 302 4.01 -12.75 4.32
C ILE A 302 5.34 -13.51 4.36
N ASN A 303 5.31 -14.80 4.71
CA ASN A 303 6.47 -15.69 4.80
C ASN A 303 6.40 -16.83 3.76
N GLY A 304 5.63 -16.63 2.69
CA GLY A 304 5.42 -17.62 1.63
C GLY A 304 4.20 -18.52 1.85
N ILE A 305 3.75 -19.13 0.76
CA ILE A 305 2.58 -20.00 0.67
C ILE A 305 3.03 -21.45 0.88
N GLY A 306 2.80 -21.95 2.10
CA GLY A 306 2.96 -23.36 2.44
C GLY A 306 4.03 -23.68 3.46
N ASN A 307 4.34 -22.77 4.40
CA ASN A 307 5.26 -23.12 5.47
C ASN A 307 4.73 -24.31 6.31
N GLU A 308 5.64 -25.19 6.67
CA GLU A 308 5.51 -26.31 7.60
C GLU A 308 4.99 -27.64 7.02
N LYS A 309 5.94 -28.59 6.93
CA LYS A 309 5.70 -30.04 6.99
C LYS A 309 4.79 -30.44 8.19
N ASP A 310 4.66 -29.58 9.19
CA ASP A 310 3.88 -29.77 10.42
C ASP A 310 2.53 -29.02 10.44
N GLY A 311 2.19 -28.30 9.37
CA GLY A 311 0.96 -27.51 9.25
C GLY A 311 1.01 -26.16 9.97
N PHE A 312 0.25 -25.18 9.46
CA PHE A 312 0.16 -23.83 10.00
C PHE A 312 -0.25 -23.81 11.49
N LYS A 313 0.62 -23.23 12.32
CA LYS A 313 0.50 -23.14 13.78
C LYS A 313 0.39 -21.67 14.23
N PRO A 314 -0.77 -21.02 14.06
CA PRO A 314 -0.89 -19.60 14.36
C PRO A 314 -0.83 -19.30 15.86
N LEU A 315 -0.16 -18.20 16.18
CA LEU A 315 -0.20 -17.57 17.49
C LEU A 315 -1.35 -16.55 17.57
N TYR A 316 -1.66 -16.13 18.80
CA TYR A 316 -2.66 -15.07 19.02
C TYR A 316 -2.32 -13.78 18.26
N SER A 317 -1.06 -13.35 18.30
CA SER A 317 -0.57 -12.13 17.63
C SER A 317 -0.75 -12.19 16.11
N ASP A 318 -0.56 -13.36 15.51
CA ASP A 318 -0.68 -13.53 14.06
C ASP A 318 -2.11 -13.28 13.57
N MET A 319 -3.09 -13.49 14.44
CA MET A 319 -4.52 -13.36 14.12
C MET A 319 -5.14 -12.05 14.61
N HIS A 320 -4.63 -11.46 15.69
CA HIS A 320 -5.28 -10.38 16.42
C HIS A 320 -4.51 -9.06 16.50
N ASP A 321 -3.30 -8.96 15.93
CA ASP A 321 -2.55 -7.70 15.93
C ASP A 321 -3.29 -6.61 15.11
N ALA A 322 -3.86 -5.63 15.81
CA ALA A 322 -4.63 -4.54 15.21
C ALA A 322 -3.83 -3.64 14.26
N GLN A 323 -2.49 -3.68 14.30
CA GLN A 323 -1.63 -2.88 13.44
C GLN A 323 -1.14 -3.65 12.19
N SER A 324 -1.33 -4.97 12.16
CA SER A 324 -0.86 -5.82 11.06
C SER A 324 -1.96 -6.05 10.03
N SER A 325 -1.69 -5.72 8.77
CA SER A 325 -2.58 -6.05 7.64
C SER A 325 -2.64 -7.54 7.34
N ALA A 326 -1.73 -8.35 7.90
CA ALA A 326 -1.71 -9.80 7.75
C ALA A 326 -2.58 -10.51 8.80
N SER A 327 -2.98 -9.81 9.88
CA SER A 327 -3.87 -10.35 10.90
C SER A 327 -5.33 -10.13 10.53
N CYS A 328 -6.23 -10.98 11.05
CA CYS A 328 -7.67 -10.84 10.82
C CYS A 328 -8.18 -9.50 11.36
N VAL A 329 -7.83 -9.18 12.60
CA VAL A 329 -8.30 -7.96 13.29
C VAL A 329 -7.74 -6.71 12.64
N GLY A 330 -6.44 -6.68 12.35
CA GLY A 330 -5.77 -5.51 11.79
C GLY A 330 -6.22 -5.21 10.37
N CYS A 331 -6.35 -6.22 9.51
CA CYS A 331 -6.90 -6.03 8.17
C CYS A 331 -8.34 -5.49 8.20
N HIS A 332 -9.20 -6.06 9.05
CA HIS A 332 -10.58 -5.58 9.20
C HIS A 332 -10.64 -4.15 9.77
N ALA A 333 -9.79 -3.84 10.76
CA ALA A 333 -9.67 -2.50 11.35
C ALA A 333 -9.26 -1.46 10.30
N MET A 334 -8.27 -1.77 9.47
CA MET A 334 -7.85 -0.92 8.36
C MET A 334 -8.99 -0.73 7.35
N ARG A 335 -9.75 -1.79 7.06
CA ARG A 335 -10.89 -1.72 6.13
C ARG A 335 -11.99 -0.80 6.63
N VAL A 336 -12.37 -0.89 7.91
CA VAL A 336 -13.39 -0.02 8.49
C VAL A 336 -12.92 1.43 8.66
N ALA A 337 -11.62 1.66 8.87
CA ALA A 337 -11.06 3.00 8.98
C ALA A 337 -10.93 3.70 7.62
N GLN A 338 -10.65 2.95 6.55
CA GLN A 338 -10.49 3.51 5.20
C GLN A 338 -11.81 3.79 4.48
N ASP A 339 -12.87 3.08 4.84
CA ASP A 339 -14.18 3.24 4.22
C ASP A 339 -15.00 4.31 4.95
N ALA A 340 -15.31 5.40 4.26
CA ALA A 340 -16.11 6.49 4.80
C ALA A 340 -17.49 6.02 5.28
N SER A 341 -18.08 4.97 4.68
CA SER A 341 -19.37 4.43 5.16
C SER A 341 -19.28 3.73 6.52
N CYS A 342 -18.07 3.35 6.95
CA CYS A 342 -17.80 2.65 8.19
C CYS A 342 -17.19 3.59 9.25
N ALA A 343 -16.28 4.48 8.82
CA ALA A 343 -15.49 5.36 9.67
C ALA A 343 -16.36 6.29 10.54
N GLY A 344 -17.55 6.69 10.06
CA GLY A 344 -18.49 7.50 10.84
C GLY A 344 -18.89 6.89 12.19
N CYS A 345 -18.97 5.57 12.27
CA CYS A 345 -19.21 4.85 13.53
C CYS A 345 -17.90 4.35 14.15
N HIS A 346 -17.02 3.76 13.34
CA HIS A 346 -15.86 3.02 13.82
C HIS A 346 -14.68 3.90 14.28
N SER A 347 -14.58 5.16 13.87
CA SER A 347 -13.53 6.08 14.36
C SER A 347 -13.66 6.39 15.86
N MET A 348 -14.88 6.28 16.39
CA MET A 348 -15.22 6.56 17.79
C MET A 348 -15.23 5.28 18.65
N ILE A 349 -15.04 4.10 18.05
CA ILE A 349 -15.11 2.80 18.73
C ILE A 349 -13.71 2.17 18.75
N PRO A 350 -13.13 1.88 19.93
CA PRO A 350 -11.85 1.20 20.01
C PRO A 350 -11.89 -0.21 19.38
N VAL A 351 -10.93 -0.50 18.49
CA VAL A 351 -10.82 -1.78 17.76
C VAL A 351 -10.52 -2.98 18.69
N GLN A 352 -9.84 -2.75 19.82
CA GLN A 352 -9.34 -3.83 20.68
C GLN A 352 -10.27 -4.21 21.84
N ASN A 353 -11.50 -3.70 21.89
CA ASN A 353 -12.42 -4.03 22.97
C ASN A 353 -13.21 -5.32 22.64
N PHE A 354 -12.53 -6.46 22.68
CA PHE A 354 -13.16 -7.77 22.44
C PHE A 354 -14.10 -8.15 23.58
N ASN A 355 -15.25 -8.73 23.22
CA ASN A 355 -16.20 -9.34 24.14
C ASN A 355 -16.60 -10.72 23.61
N GLU A 356 -17.28 -11.52 24.43
CA GLU A 356 -17.63 -12.90 24.05
C GLU A 356 -18.38 -13.00 22.72
N GLN A 357 -19.27 -12.04 22.42
CA GLN A 357 -20.01 -11.98 21.15
C GLN A 357 -19.08 -11.72 19.95
N SER A 358 -18.13 -10.78 20.06
CA SER A 358 -17.20 -10.49 18.98
C SER A 358 -16.19 -11.61 18.78
N CYS A 359 -15.80 -12.32 19.84
CA CYS A 359 -15.00 -13.54 19.75
C CYS A 359 -15.73 -14.63 18.95
N ALA A 360 -17.01 -14.87 19.25
CA ALA A 360 -17.82 -15.94 18.63
C ALA A 360 -18.09 -15.73 17.13
N THR A 361 -17.90 -14.51 16.61
CA THR A 361 -18.03 -14.23 15.17
C THR A 361 -17.00 -15.01 14.35
N CYS A 362 -15.79 -15.17 14.88
CA CYS A 362 -14.73 -15.97 14.27
C CYS A 362 -14.61 -17.35 14.93
N HIS A 363 -14.59 -17.40 16.26
CA HIS A 363 -14.43 -18.62 17.06
C HIS A 363 -15.74 -19.41 17.13
N ASN A 364 -16.07 -20.01 15.99
CA ASN A 364 -17.20 -20.91 15.85
C ASN A 364 -16.80 -22.04 14.89
N ALA A 365 -16.86 -23.27 15.40
CA ALA A 365 -16.57 -24.49 14.68
C ALA A 365 -17.72 -25.51 14.79
N ASN A 366 -18.96 -25.04 14.94
CA ASN A 366 -20.15 -25.88 15.11
C ASN A 366 -20.00 -26.89 16.27
N GLY A 367 -19.47 -26.43 17.40
CA GLY A 367 -19.24 -27.25 18.61
C GLY A 367 -17.97 -28.10 18.60
N VAL A 368 -17.17 -28.11 17.53
CA VAL A 368 -15.89 -28.82 17.49
C VAL A 368 -14.84 -28.09 18.33
N THR A 369 -14.18 -28.79 19.25
CA THR A 369 -13.09 -28.22 20.08
C THR A 369 -11.75 -28.23 19.35
N ALA A 370 -10.76 -27.49 19.87
CA ALA A 370 -9.40 -27.52 19.34
C ALA A 370 -8.77 -28.93 19.42
N GLU A 371 -8.99 -29.68 20.51
CA GLU A 371 -8.45 -31.04 20.64
C GLU A 371 -9.10 -32.02 19.66
N GLN A 372 -10.40 -31.87 19.39
CA GLN A 372 -11.10 -32.68 18.40
C GLN A 372 -10.57 -32.35 17.00
N ALA A 373 -10.48 -31.06 16.65
CA ALA A 373 -9.98 -30.61 15.37
C ALA A 373 -8.52 -31.06 15.11
N ALA A 374 -7.67 -31.11 16.14
CA ALA A 374 -6.30 -31.58 16.03
C ALA A 374 -6.18 -33.07 15.62
N LYS A 375 -7.20 -33.88 15.91
CA LYS A 375 -7.26 -35.31 15.56
C LYS A 375 -7.93 -35.59 14.21
N MET A 376 -8.56 -34.57 13.61
CA MET A 376 -9.28 -34.69 12.34
C MET A 376 -8.33 -34.59 11.14
N SER A 377 -8.63 -35.33 10.09
CA SER A 377 -7.98 -35.17 8.79
C SER A 377 -8.24 -33.77 8.21
N LYS A 378 -7.39 -33.35 7.27
CA LYS A 378 -7.56 -32.08 6.55
C LYS A 378 -8.93 -32.00 5.84
N LYS A 379 -9.41 -33.12 5.30
CA LYS A 379 -10.71 -33.19 4.61
C LYS A 379 -11.87 -32.97 5.56
N GLU A 380 -11.85 -33.60 6.73
CA GLU A 380 -12.90 -33.44 7.75
C GLU A 380 -12.91 -32.01 8.31
N ARG A 381 -11.73 -31.45 8.59
CA ARG A 381 -11.61 -30.03 9.02
C ARG A 381 -12.20 -29.08 7.99
N ASN A 382 -11.90 -29.27 6.71
CA ASN A 382 -12.43 -28.43 5.65
C ASN A 382 -13.96 -28.58 5.51
N ALA A 383 -14.52 -29.76 5.75
CA ALA A 383 -15.97 -29.97 5.73
C ALA A 383 -16.69 -29.24 6.88
N VAL A 384 -16.11 -29.24 8.09
CA VAL A 384 -16.61 -28.44 9.22
C VAL A 384 -16.54 -26.94 8.89
N ALA A 385 -15.42 -26.48 8.34
CA ALA A 385 -15.30 -25.09 7.94
C ALA A 385 -16.34 -24.71 6.87
N ALA A 386 -16.56 -25.58 5.87
CA ALA A 386 -17.55 -25.36 4.83
C ALA A 386 -18.97 -25.27 5.38
N SER A 387 -19.35 -26.15 6.33
CA SER A 387 -20.69 -26.12 6.92
C SER A 387 -20.91 -24.87 7.76
N VAL A 388 -19.93 -24.46 8.56
CA VAL A 388 -20.01 -23.21 9.35
C VAL A 388 -20.10 -21.99 8.42
N VAL A 389 -19.26 -21.92 7.39
CA VAL A 389 -19.26 -20.80 6.43
C VAL A 389 -20.58 -20.74 5.68
N ALA A 390 -21.15 -21.88 5.25
CA ALA A 390 -22.43 -21.92 4.55
C ALA A 390 -23.61 -21.53 5.47
N ALA A 391 -23.50 -21.80 6.77
CA ALA A 391 -24.51 -21.43 7.76
C ALA A 391 -24.43 -19.97 8.22
N ARG A 392 -23.39 -19.21 7.83
CA ARG A 392 -23.31 -17.76 8.12
C ARG A 392 -24.39 -17.04 7.32
N GLU A 393 -25.47 -16.66 7.98
CA GLU A 393 -26.45 -15.75 7.41
C GLU A 393 -25.84 -14.35 7.32
N ALA A 394 -25.61 -13.87 6.09
CA ALA A 394 -25.29 -12.47 5.84
C ALA A 394 -26.61 -11.71 5.68
N GLY A 395 -27.01 -10.92 6.67
CA GLY A 395 -28.29 -10.22 6.63
C GLY A 395 -28.30 -8.91 7.40
N LYS A 396 -29.15 -7.98 6.96
CA LYS A 396 -29.47 -6.76 7.71
C LYS A 396 -30.34 -7.12 8.90
N VAL A 397 -29.72 -7.41 10.04
CA VAL A 397 -30.46 -7.64 11.29
C VAL A 397 -30.63 -6.31 12.01
N THR A 398 -31.75 -5.62 11.76
CA THR A 398 -32.04 -4.31 12.39
C THR A 398 -33.54 -4.14 12.67
N TYR A 399 -33.90 -3.07 13.38
CA TYR A 399 -35.29 -2.69 13.66
C TYR A 399 -36.02 -2.22 12.40
N THR A 400 -37.35 -2.36 12.37
CA THR A 400 -38.16 -1.84 11.26
C THR A 400 -38.21 -0.31 11.29
N ALA A 401 -38.63 0.31 10.18
CA ALA A 401 -38.73 1.77 10.11
C ALA A 401 -39.67 2.34 11.19
N GLU A 402 -40.78 1.64 11.47
CA GLU A 402 -41.78 2.05 12.46
C GLU A 402 -41.25 1.99 13.90
N GLU A 403 -40.32 1.08 14.16
CA GLU A 403 -39.62 0.93 15.44
C GLU A 403 -38.60 2.06 15.70
N ILE A 404 -38.19 2.79 14.66
CA ILE A 404 -37.16 3.85 14.72
C ILE A 404 -37.85 5.22 14.62
N PRO A 405 -37.68 6.15 15.58
CA PRO A 405 -38.27 7.48 15.50
C PRO A 405 -37.82 8.24 14.24
N GLU A 406 -38.77 8.86 13.53
CA GLU A 406 -38.48 9.63 12.32
C GLU A 406 -37.61 10.85 12.61
N PHE A 407 -38.02 11.62 13.63
CA PHE A 407 -37.31 12.78 14.14
C PHE A 407 -37.10 12.66 15.64
N VAL A 408 -35.97 13.17 16.13
CA VAL A 408 -35.66 13.30 17.55
C VAL A 408 -35.34 14.76 17.85
N LYS A 409 -36.15 15.37 18.71
CA LYS A 409 -35.92 16.72 19.21
C LYS A 409 -34.89 16.68 20.34
N ILE A 410 -33.80 17.43 20.20
CA ILE A 410 -32.75 17.57 21.21
C ILE A 410 -32.82 19.00 21.78
N ASP A 411 -33.44 19.14 22.95
CA ASP A 411 -33.71 20.45 23.59
C ASP A 411 -33.14 20.61 25.01
N ALA A 412 -32.47 19.59 25.56
CA ALA A 412 -31.90 19.60 26.91
C ALA A 412 -30.85 20.71 27.14
N LEU A 413 -30.29 21.29 26.08
CA LEU A 413 -29.30 22.37 26.11
C LEU A 413 -29.76 23.63 25.35
N ALA A 414 -31.05 23.74 25.01
CA ALA A 414 -31.56 24.82 24.18
C ALA A 414 -31.57 26.15 24.93
N ASP A 415 -30.56 26.97 24.67
CA ASP A 415 -30.34 28.29 25.27
C ASP A 415 -30.12 29.35 24.17
N LYS A 416 -28.88 29.50 23.67
CA LYS A 416 -28.54 30.44 22.59
C LYS A 416 -29.07 30.04 21.20
N TYR A 417 -29.39 28.76 21.06
CA TYR A 417 -29.92 28.17 19.83
C TYR A 417 -31.21 27.41 20.16
N GLU A 418 -32.06 27.26 19.16
CA GLU A 418 -33.24 26.43 19.23
C GLU A 418 -32.89 24.95 19.39
N ALA A 419 -33.89 24.13 19.70
CA ALA A 419 -33.73 22.69 19.75
C ALA A 419 -33.31 22.14 18.37
N SER A 420 -32.37 21.20 18.34
CA SER A 420 -32.05 20.50 17.10
C SER A 420 -33.16 19.50 16.78
N ASN A 421 -33.70 19.55 15.56
CA ASN A 421 -34.65 18.56 15.07
C ASN A 421 -33.90 17.53 14.20
N MET A 422 -33.37 16.50 14.85
CA MET A 422 -32.49 15.53 14.18
C MET A 422 -33.32 14.53 13.34
N PRO A 423 -33.03 14.37 12.02
CA PRO A 423 -33.71 13.41 11.15
C PRO A 423 -33.23 11.97 11.40
N HIS A 424 -33.54 11.44 12.58
CA HIS A 424 -32.99 10.20 13.13
C HIS A 424 -33.12 8.99 12.20
N ARG A 425 -34.34 8.65 11.76
CA ARG A 425 -34.57 7.47 10.89
C ARG A 425 -33.81 7.58 9.57
N LYS A 426 -33.80 8.76 8.95
CA LYS A 426 -33.11 9.02 7.68
C LYS A 426 -31.60 8.77 7.78
N ILE A 427 -30.98 9.17 8.90
CA ILE A 427 -29.56 8.94 9.15
C ILE A 427 -29.29 7.43 9.27
N VAL A 428 -30.11 6.72 10.06
CA VAL A 428 -29.99 5.26 10.24
C VAL A 428 -30.15 4.50 8.92
N GLU A 429 -31.17 4.82 8.13
CA GLU A 429 -31.40 4.22 6.81
C GLU A 429 -30.23 4.46 5.86
N SER A 430 -29.66 5.66 5.86
CA SER A 430 -28.49 5.99 5.03
C SER A 430 -27.29 5.10 5.40
N MET A 431 -27.03 4.90 6.70
CA MET A 431 -25.93 4.04 7.18
C MET A 431 -26.18 2.55 6.86
N LEU A 432 -27.40 2.06 7.06
CA LEU A 432 -27.79 0.68 6.75
C LEU A 432 -27.74 0.38 5.24
N ASN A 433 -28.07 1.35 4.40
CA ASN A 433 -27.99 1.21 2.96
C ASN A 433 -26.56 1.23 2.46
N ALA A 434 -25.69 2.07 3.04
CA ALA A 434 -24.28 2.13 2.67
C ALA A 434 -23.51 0.83 2.98
N THR A 435 -23.99 0.02 3.95
CA THR A 435 -23.34 -1.23 4.38
C THR A 435 -24.10 -2.49 3.95
N ALA A 436 -25.18 -2.35 3.19
CA ALA A 436 -26.15 -3.40 2.87
C ALA A 436 -25.54 -4.70 2.31
N ASP A 437 -24.66 -4.55 1.32
CA ASP A 437 -24.07 -5.68 0.59
C ASP A 437 -22.67 -6.03 1.10
N ASN A 438 -22.24 -5.40 2.21
CA ASN A 438 -20.90 -5.61 2.75
C ASN A 438 -20.90 -6.84 3.67
N LYS A 439 -20.25 -7.92 3.21
CA LYS A 439 -20.14 -9.18 3.96
C LYS A 439 -19.47 -9.03 5.34
N LEU A 440 -18.51 -8.11 5.47
CA LEU A 440 -17.84 -7.86 6.75
C LEU A 440 -18.83 -7.24 7.74
N ALA A 441 -19.58 -6.20 7.31
CA ALA A 441 -20.62 -5.59 8.12
C ALA A 441 -21.73 -6.60 8.48
N GLY A 442 -22.24 -7.36 7.48
CA GLY A 442 -23.29 -8.35 7.71
C GLY A 442 -22.90 -9.47 8.68
N SER A 443 -21.61 -9.83 8.74
CA SER A 443 -21.13 -10.86 9.67
C SER A 443 -20.91 -10.33 11.08
N PHE A 444 -20.32 -9.13 11.22
CA PHE A 444 -19.97 -8.56 12.54
C PHE A 444 -21.10 -7.78 13.19
N HIS A 445 -22.17 -7.44 12.45
CA HIS A 445 -23.36 -6.74 12.95
C HIS A 445 -24.61 -7.65 13.02
N ALA A 446 -24.43 -8.97 13.13
CA ALA A 446 -25.53 -9.95 13.04
C ALA A 446 -26.58 -9.88 14.18
N GLU A 447 -26.35 -9.10 15.23
CA GLU A 447 -27.29 -8.92 16.35
C GLU A 447 -28.25 -7.75 16.07
N LYS A 448 -29.57 -7.97 16.22
CA LYS A 448 -30.60 -6.94 15.97
C LYS A 448 -30.34 -5.71 16.83
N GLY A 449 -30.05 -4.56 16.21
CA GLY A 449 -29.80 -3.31 16.92
C GLY A 449 -28.32 -3.07 17.31
N LYS A 450 -27.39 -3.94 16.89
CA LYS A 450 -25.94 -3.75 17.12
C LYS A 450 -25.44 -2.40 16.61
N VAL A 451 -25.88 -2.05 15.40
CA VAL A 451 -25.52 -0.77 14.75
C VAL A 451 -25.99 0.44 15.56
N CYS A 452 -27.07 0.32 16.34
CA CYS A 452 -27.59 1.40 17.16
C CYS A 452 -26.61 1.76 18.29
N GLN A 453 -25.81 0.80 18.76
CA GLN A 453 -24.80 1.02 19.81
C GLN A 453 -23.61 1.88 19.34
N ALA A 454 -23.47 2.14 18.03
CA ALA A 454 -22.47 3.09 17.56
C ALA A 454 -22.77 4.52 18.07
N CYS A 455 -24.06 4.88 18.16
CA CYS A 455 -24.48 6.13 18.76
C CYS A 455 -24.92 5.96 20.22
N HIS A 456 -25.69 4.91 20.50
CA HIS A 456 -26.17 4.53 21.83
C HIS A 456 -25.20 3.60 22.56
N HIS A 457 -23.94 4.03 22.63
CA HIS A 457 -22.84 3.25 23.18
C HIS A 457 -22.95 3.07 24.71
N GLN A 458 -22.17 2.11 25.23
CA GLN A 458 -22.05 1.83 26.66
C GLN A 458 -23.39 1.49 27.36
N SER A 459 -24.39 1.03 26.61
CA SER A 459 -25.68 0.56 27.10
C SER A 459 -26.07 -0.76 26.41
N PRO A 460 -26.86 -1.64 27.05
CA PRO A 460 -27.40 -2.83 26.40
C PRO A 460 -28.23 -2.46 25.17
N ILE A 461 -28.24 -3.35 24.17
CA ILE A 461 -29.06 -3.16 22.96
C ILE A 461 -30.54 -3.08 23.34
N SER A 462 -31.21 -2.03 22.88
CA SER A 462 -32.61 -1.77 23.16
C SER A 462 -33.21 -0.88 22.07
N ILE A 463 -34.50 -1.09 21.79
CA ILE A 463 -35.31 -0.20 20.95
C ILE A 463 -35.57 1.16 21.65
N LYS A 464 -35.37 1.23 22.97
CA LYS A 464 -35.47 2.44 23.79
C LYS A 464 -34.14 2.65 24.55
N PRO A 465 -33.08 3.09 23.86
CA PRO A 465 -31.81 3.37 24.51
C PRO A 465 -31.92 4.56 25.48
N PRO A 466 -31.04 4.66 26.49
CA PRO A 466 -31.01 5.79 27.40
C PRO A 466 -30.67 7.09 26.69
N LYS A 467 -31.12 8.22 27.25
CA LYS A 467 -30.74 9.57 26.77
C LYS A 467 -29.27 9.82 27.09
N CYS A 468 -28.54 10.52 26.22
CA CYS A 468 -27.13 10.89 26.45
C CYS A 468 -26.92 11.58 27.81
N GLN A 469 -27.87 12.41 28.25
CA GLN A 469 -27.83 13.12 29.52
C GLN A 469 -27.78 12.18 30.74
N SER A 470 -28.21 10.91 30.65
CA SER A 470 -28.11 9.99 31.79
C SER A 470 -26.68 9.77 32.25
N CYS A 471 -25.70 9.95 31.35
CA CYS A 471 -24.27 9.76 31.64
C CYS A 471 -23.42 11.01 31.37
N HIS A 472 -23.88 11.94 30.52
CA HIS A 472 -23.16 13.15 30.13
C HIS A 472 -23.67 14.44 30.81
N SER A 473 -24.46 14.35 31.89
CA SER A 473 -25.14 15.49 32.53
C SER A 473 -24.25 16.51 33.25
N GLU A 474 -23.04 16.15 33.68
CA GLU A 474 -22.17 17.06 34.44
C GLU A 474 -21.11 17.74 33.57
N ALA A 475 -20.79 19.01 33.88
CA ALA A 475 -19.65 19.70 33.32
C ALA A 475 -18.35 19.07 33.86
N PHE A 476 -17.50 18.55 32.95
CA PHE A 476 -16.13 18.07 33.17
C PHE A 476 -15.77 17.72 34.62
N LYS A 477 -16.31 16.62 35.15
CA LYS A 477 -15.67 15.93 36.27
C LYS A 477 -14.60 15.03 35.67
N THR A 478 -13.33 15.42 35.88
CA THR A 478 -12.09 14.66 35.59
C THR A 478 -12.30 13.23 35.08
N GLY A 479 -12.00 12.98 33.81
CA GLY A 479 -12.05 11.66 33.15
C GLY A 479 -12.34 11.73 31.65
N ASP A 480 -12.33 10.58 30.98
CA ASP A 480 -12.46 10.41 29.51
C ASP A 480 -13.90 10.65 28.95
N ARG A 481 -14.83 11.18 29.75
CA ARG A 481 -16.24 11.38 29.35
C ARG A 481 -16.56 12.87 29.17
N PRO A 482 -16.94 13.32 27.96
CA PRO A 482 -17.28 14.73 27.72
C PRO A 482 -18.61 15.11 28.37
N GLY A 483 -18.78 16.39 28.70
CA GLY A 483 -20.11 16.92 29.09
C GLY A 483 -21.09 16.94 27.90
N LEU A 484 -22.40 17.05 28.16
CA LEU A 484 -23.48 16.84 27.17
C LEU A 484 -23.30 17.61 25.86
N LYS A 485 -22.90 18.90 25.92
CA LYS A 485 -22.64 19.71 24.72
C LYS A 485 -21.52 19.14 23.87
N ALA A 486 -20.40 18.80 24.51
CA ALA A 486 -19.23 18.23 23.84
C ALA A 486 -19.53 16.83 23.30
N ALA A 487 -20.32 16.02 24.02
CA ALA A 487 -20.76 14.71 23.56
C ALA A 487 -21.54 14.80 22.23
N TYR A 488 -22.53 15.69 22.13
CA TYR A 488 -23.26 15.90 20.88
C TYR A 488 -22.37 16.43 19.76
N HIS A 489 -21.61 17.50 20.00
CA HIS A 489 -20.74 18.07 18.96
C HIS A 489 -19.70 17.06 18.47
N GLN A 490 -19.03 16.36 19.38
CA GLN A 490 -18.02 15.36 19.02
C GLN A 490 -18.66 14.24 18.20
N GLN A 491 -19.78 13.66 18.63
CA GLN A 491 -20.41 12.56 17.92
C GLN A 491 -20.94 12.96 16.53
N CYS A 492 -21.69 14.08 16.45
CA CYS A 492 -22.28 14.54 15.18
C CYS A 492 -21.20 15.02 14.19
N MET A 493 -20.30 15.89 14.64
CA MET A 493 -19.32 16.54 13.75
C MET A 493 -18.22 15.57 13.32
N THR A 494 -17.80 14.65 14.18
CA THR A 494 -16.82 13.61 13.80
C THR A 494 -17.43 12.69 12.77
N CYS A 495 -18.67 12.21 12.97
CA CYS A 495 -19.36 11.38 11.98
C CYS A 495 -19.46 12.10 10.62
N HIS A 496 -19.86 13.37 10.59
CA HIS A 496 -19.91 14.14 9.34
C HIS A 496 -18.53 14.27 8.67
N THR A 497 -17.47 14.47 9.46
CA THR A 497 -16.09 14.59 8.95
C THR A 497 -15.61 13.29 8.34
N GLU A 498 -15.73 12.18 9.09
CA GLU A 498 -15.26 10.85 8.68
C GLU A 498 -16.05 10.31 7.49
N MET A 499 -17.36 10.54 7.46
CA MET A 499 -18.23 10.17 6.34
C MET A 499 -18.18 11.16 5.17
N LYS A 500 -17.42 12.26 5.30
CA LYS A 500 -17.28 13.33 4.29
C LYS A 500 -18.63 13.95 3.88
N ILE A 501 -19.54 14.10 4.83
CA ILE A 501 -20.86 14.71 4.64
C ILE A 501 -20.69 16.20 4.37
N GLN A 502 -21.23 16.66 3.25
CA GLN A 502 -21.10 18.06 2.81
C GLN A 502 -22.07 19.02 3.51
N LYS A 503 -23.22 18.52 3.97
CA LYS A 503 -24.26 19.32 4.63
C LYS A 503 -24.90 18.58 5.79
N PRO A 504 -25.08 19.23 6.96
CA PRO A 504 -24.52 20.54 7.31
C PRO A 504 -23.01 20.49 7.49
N GLN A 505 -22.31 21.58 7.16
CA GLN A 505 -20.89 21.70 7.51
C GLN A 505 -20.73 21.95 9.01
N ASN A 506 -19.63 21.48 9.62
CA ASN A 506 -19.39 21.68 11.05
C ASN A 506 -19.30 23.16 11.45
N THR A 507 -18.95 24.03 10.51
CA THR A 507 -18.90 25.49 10.66
C THR A 507 -20.27 26.17 10.49
N GLU A 508 -21.27 25.45 9.98
CA GLU A 508 -22.63 25.95 9.72
C GLU A 508 -23.54 25.66 10.92
N CYS A 509 -23.44 26.47 11.97
CA CYS A 509 -24.20 26.27 13.22
C CYS A 509 -25.71 26.12 12.99
N ALA A 510 -26.26 26.97 12.10
CA ALA A 510 -27.69 26.98 11.75
C ALA A 510 -28.16 25.72 11.03
N GLY A 511 -27.25 24.92 10.46
CA GLY A 511 -27.56 23.68 9.76
C GLY A 511 -28.03 22.55 10.68
N CYS A 512 -27.74 22.63 11.98
CA CYS A 512 -28.19 21.67 13.00
C CYS A 512 -29.21 22.26 13.97
N HIS A 513 -29.08 23.54 14.30
CA HIS A 513 -29.94 24.25 15.26
C HIS A 513 -30.03 25.74 14.91
N ALA A 514 -31.25 26.25 14.71
CA ALA A 514 -31.45 27.65 14.36
C ALA A 514 -31.01 28.58 15.51
N ALA A 515 -30.49 29.75 15.19
CA ALA A 515 -30.27 30.78 16.21
C ALA A 515 -31.62 31.20 16.77
N ARG A 516 -31.74 31.35 18.09
CA ARG A 516 -32.93 32.00 18.65
C ARG A 516 -32.92 33.47 18.22
N ALA A 517 -34.06 33.96 17.75
CA ALA A 517 -34.25 35.39 17.61
C ALA A 517 -34.07 36.04 19.00
N ASN A 518 -33.19 37.04 19.09
CA ASN A 518 -33.01 37.82 20.31
C ASN A 518 -34.28 38.58 20.68
#